data_AF-A0A926YY08-F1
#
_entry.id   AF-A0A926YY08-F1
#
_cell.length_a   1.000
_cell.length_b   1.000
_cell.length_c   1.000
_cell.angle_alpha   90.00
_cell.angle_beta   90.00
_cell.angle_gamma   90.00
#
_symmetry.space_group_name_H-M   'P 1'
#
loop_
_entity.id
_entity.type
_entity.pdbx_description
1 polymer ?
#
loop_
_entity_poly.entity_id
_entity_poly.type
_entity_poly.pdbx_seq_one_letter_code
_entity_poly.pdbx_strand_id
1 'polypeptide(L)'
;MAATLWGVEEAEAANRLELLCNDALLLPSPPIQVGKRTWPAYHLDQLLHDVARRLLTTNQTTGLGIPLAKGHAELLKRYRVRTQSKLWHTLADDGYIHARLTWHLKQAGWGDEIHKLLREEISPGCNGWHEACKRLGQTAIVVADVALAWQLAEDLFEDDPLRAIALQCRYALIVSTLNSLSADLPPPLLGALLQKYVRVPKQGLAHALQSSNPETKAILLTEISDYSPQNLKEEALQKALAATKVIQYEQDRLNALKSLVLKLPPSLLPEALAIARAMPSGITRVEALKSLAPKLPPNLLLEALTIAKAFSHRNSEYCRALALSAVVDFLPEKLKAEVLEDALNAAKAIPSKEFRDNVYRAGALTAVADKLPEELQAEVLEDILTAARAIEEDWCRAIALSDLADKLPEKLQAEVLPEALAAARASEEDWSQAIALSVLAPKLPPDLLPEALAAARDIQSESDRATALIALASKLPEVIPEAFAATRAIQSDHARASALSALAPKLPPDLLPEALVTARGIRFERDRASALIALGSQMSKMQTGELLPLWQNTLHSLSFQPHRDFVPNLLALASVICALGGRAAVAEVVIALQDVGRWWP
;
A
#
# COMPACT_ATOMS: atom_id res chain seq x y z
N MET A 1 25.61 -28.65 31.98
CA MET A 1 25.40 -27.44 32.81
C MET A 1 26.38 -27.30 33.99
N ALA A 2 26.35 -28.16 35.03
CA ALA A 2 27.12 -27.92 36.27
C ALA A 2 28.64 -27.80 36.08
N ALA A 3 29.22 -28.61 35.19
CA ALA A 3 30.62 -28.49 34.77
C ALA A 3 30.96 -27.09 34.23
N THR A 4 30.11 -26.55 33.34
CA THR A 4 30.23 -25.18 32.83
C THR A 4 30.04 -24.15 33.93
N LEU A 5 29.05 -24.35 34.81
CA LEU A 5 28.78 -23.43 35.91
C LEU A 5 29.98 -23.37 36.87
N TRP A 6 30.62 -24.47 37.20
CA TRP A 6 31.75 -24.48 38.15
C TRP A 6 33.12 -24.32 37.51
N GLY A 7 33.22 -24.40 36.18
CA GLY A 7 34.49 -24.34 35.46
C GLY A 7 35.37 -25.57 35.72
N VAL A 8 34.75 -26.74 35.87
CA VAL A 8 35.41 -28.02 36.18
C VAL A 8 35.03 -29.10 35.16
N GLU A 9 35.74 -30.22 35.19
CA GLU A 9 35.44 -31.38 34.34
C GLU A 9 34.10 -32.05 34.70
N GLU A 10 33.48 -32.74 33.74
CA GLU A 10 32.16 -33.36 33.91
C GLU A 10 32.13 -34.38 35.06
N ALA A 11 33.21 -35.17 35.23
CA ALA A 11 33.33 -36.14 36.32
C ALA A 11 33.41 -35.47 37.70
N GLU A 12 34.13 -34.36 37.81
CA GLU A 12 34.23 -33.62 39.07
C GLU A 12 32.89 -32.95 39.42
N ALA A 13 32.20 -32.40 38.42
CA ALA A 13 30.86 -31.85 38.63
C ALA A 13 29.86 -32.94 39.08
N ALA A 14 29.92 -34.14 38.52
CA ALA A 14 29.06 -35.25 38.92
C ALA A 14 29.29 -35.62 40.40
N ASN A 15 30.56 -35.79 40.81
CA ASN A 15 30.92 -36.10 42.20
C ASN A 15 30.43 -35.01 43.18
N ARG A 16 30.55 -33.73 42.80
CA ARG A 16 30.08 -32.60 43.62
C ARG A 16 28.56 -32.59 43.76
N LEU A 17 27.82 -32.86 42.67
CA LEU A 17 26.36 -32.93 42.71
C LEU A 17 25.87 -34.11 43.57
N GLU A 18 26.53 -35.27 43.48
CA GLU A 18 26.22 -36.43 44.31
C GLU A 18 26.45 -36.13 45.79
N LEU A 19 27.55 -35.46 46.14
CA LEU A 19 27.81 -35.03 47.51
C LEU A 19 26.70 -34.10 48.05
N LEU A 20 26.32 -33.08 47.26
CA LEU A 20 25.24 -32.16 47.64
C LEU A 20 23.89 -32.86 47.78
N CYS A 21 23.63 -33.89 46.97
CA CYS A 21 22.43 -34.71 47.09
C CYS A 21 22.46 -35.57 48.37
N ASN A 22 23.62 -36.16 48.71
CA ASN A 22 23.81 -36.95 49.93
C ASN A 22 23.63 -36.08 51.19
N ASP A 23 24.00 -34.80 51.12
CA ASP A 23 23.80 -33.82 52.19
C ASP A 23 22.37 -33.23 52.22
N ALA A 24 21.44 -33.76 51.42
CA ALA A 24 20.06 -33.29 51.29
C ALA A 24 19.92 -31.81 50.87
N LEU A 25 20.96 -31.24 50.25
CA LEU A 25 20.93 -29.89 49.69
C LEU A 25 20.37 -29.87 48.25
N LEU A 26 20.38 -31.03 47.59
CA LEU A 26 19.73 -31.27 46.31
C LEU A 26 18.84 -32.51 46.40
N LEU A 27 17.77 -32.53 45.60
CA LEU A 27 16.86 -33.66 45.48
C LEU A 27 17.01 -34.30 44.09
N PRO A 28 16.95 -35.63 43.97
CA PRO A 28 17.06 -36.31 42.69
C PRO A 28 15.87 -35.97 41.78
N SER A 29 16.13 -35.85 40.48
CA SER A 29 15.15 -35.64 39.41
C SER A 29 15.24 -36.77 38.39
N PRO A 30 14.21 -36.95 37.54
CA PRO A 30 14.29 -37.87 36.42
C PRO A 30 15.55 -37.61 35.58
N PRO A 31 16.35 -38.64 35.27
CA PRO A 31 17.62 -38.47 34.58
C PRO A 31 17.39 -37.87 33.18
N ILE A 32 18.33 -37.03 32.74
CA ILE A 32 18.23 -36.32 31.47
C ILE A 32 19.09 -37.04 30.44
N GLN A 33 18.53 -37.28 29.26
CA GLN A 33 19.27 -37.81 28.13
C GLN A 33 19.87 -36.66 27.33
N VAL A 34 21.20 -36.66 27.17
CA VAL A 34 21.93 -35.71 26.33
C VAL A 34 22.69 -36.52 25.28
N GLY A 35 22.22 -36.43 24.02
CA GLY A 35 22.68 -37.30 22.94
C GLY A 35 22.45 -38.78 23.25
N LYS A 36 23.54 -39.57 23.30
CA LYS A 36 23.51 -41.01 23.59
C LYS A 36 23.76 -41.36 25.06
N ARG A 37 23.98 -40.36 25.93
CA ARG A 37 24.31 -40.56 27.35
C ARG A 37 23.17 -40.11 28.24
N THR A 38 22.95 -40.87 29.30
CA THR A 38 21.99 -40.53 30.36
C THR A 38 22.75 -39.97 31.55
N TRP A 39 22.30 -38.82 32.05
CA TRP A 39 22.92 -38.12 33.16
C TRP A 39 21.97 -38.06 34.36
N PRO A 40 22.49 -38.21 35.60
CA PRO A 40 21.70 -37.93 36.79
C PRO A 40 21.31 -36.45 36.81
N ALA A 41 20.07 -36.17 37.18
CA ALA A 41 19.53 -34.82 37.28
C ALA A 41 19.13 -34.54 38.72
N TYR A 42 19.20 -33.26 39.10
CA TYR A 42 18.92 -32.81 40.45
C TYR A 42 18.14 -31.50 40.40
N HIS A 43 17.35 -31.25 41.43
CA HIS A 43 16.65 -29.99 41.66
C HIS A 43 16.84 -29.51 43.10
N LEU A 44 16.61 -28.21 43.31
CA LEU A 44 16.54 -27.62 44.65
C LEU A 44 15.11 -27.70 45.15
N ASP A 45 14.93 -28.03 46.43
CA ASP A 45 13.66 -27.80 47.12
C ASP A 45 13.29 -26.31 47.10
N GLN A 46 12.00 -25.99 47.03
CA GLN A 46 11.53 -24.61 46.90
C GLN A 46 11.95 -23.73 48.08
N LEU A 47 11.92 -24.26 49.31
CA LEU A 47 12.33 -23.51 50.51
C LEU A 47 13.84 -23.27 50.50
N LEU A 48 14.63 -24.28 50.11
CA LEU A 48 16.08 -24.14 49.97
C LEU A 48 16.44 -23.16 48.85
N HIS A 49 15.70 -23.15 47.75
CA HIS A 49 15.85 -22.19 46.67
C HIS A 49 15.62 -20.75 47.17
N ASP A 50 14.54 -20.52 47.91
CA ASP A 50 14.21 -19.19 48.44
C ASP A 50 15.23 -18.70 49.47
N VAL A 51 15.68 -19.60 50.36
CA VAL A 51 16.75 -19.31 51.33
C VAL A 51 18.06 -18.99 50.60
N ALA A 52 18.46 -19.80 49.61
CA ALA A 52 19.68 -19.58 48.84
C ALA A 52 19.62 -18.25 48.08
N ARG A 53 18.49 -17.94 47.45
CA ARG A 53 18.27 -16.66 46.75
C ARG A 53 18.40 -15.48 47.71
N ARG A 54 17.81 -15.57 48.90
CA ARG A 54 17.93 -14.53 49.94
C ARG A 54 19.37 -14.37 50.40
N LEU A 55 20.06 -15.46 50.77
CA LEU A 55 21.46 -15.41 51.21
C LEU A 55 22.38 -14.86 50.12
N LEU A 56 22.10 -15.13 48.85
CA LEU A 56 22.88 -14.61 47.74
C LEU A 56 22.74 -13.08 47.60
N THR A 57 21.53 -12.54 47.75
CA THR A 57 21.23 -11.14 47.47
C THR A 57 21.32 -10.20 48.67
N THR A 58 21.21 -10.72 49.90
CA THR A 58 21.29 -9.89 51.11
C THR A 58 22.71 -9.33 51.28
N ASN A 59 22.83 -8.11 51.82
CA ASN A 59 24.11 -7.43 52.04
C ASN A 59 25.16 -8.31 52.73
N GLN A 60 26.44 -8.01 52.48
CA GLN A 60 27.60 -8.84 52.86
C GLN A 60 27.71 -9.17 54.36
N THR A 61 27.00 -8.44 55.22
CA THR A 61 26.94 -8.71 56.67
C THR A 61 26.14 -9.97 57.02
N THR A 62 25.22 -10.41 56.15
CA THR A 62 24.30 -11.54 56.39
C THR A 62 24.10 -12.44 55.16
N GLY A 63 24.81 -12.14 54.07
CA GLY A 63 24.70 -12.81 52.78
C GLY A 63 25.91 -12.52 51.89
N LEU A 64 25.83 -12.83 50.60
CA LEU A 64 26.93 -12.62 49.65
C LEU A 64 26.88 -11.25 48.95
N GLY A 65 25.75 -10.54 49.02
CA GLY A 65 25.56 -9.23 48.39
C GLY A 65 25.72 -9.25 46.87
N ILE A 66 25.46 -10.39 46.21
CA ILE A 66 25.60 -10.54 44.76
C ILE A 66 24.23 -10.30 44.10
N PRO A 67 24.09 -9.26 43.25
CA PRO A 67 22.86 -9.08 42.48
C PRO A 67 22.61 -10.28 41.56
N LEU A 68 21.36 -10.72 41.45
CA LEU A 68 21.00 -11.87 40.61
C LEU A 68 21.43 -11.67 39.14
N ALA A 69 21.29 -10.45 38.62
CA ALA A 69 21.76 -10.10 37.27
C ALA A 69 23.26 -10.37 37.09
N LYS A 70 24.08 -10.08 38.12
CA LYS A 70 25.52 -10.36 38.11
C LYS A 70 25.80 -11.87 38.13
N GLY A 71 25.02 -12.64 38.88
CA GLY A 71 25.10 -14.11 38.89
C GLY A 71 24.80 -14.71 37.51
N HIS A 72 23.72 -14.26 36.87
CA HIS A 72 23.38 -14.69 35.51
C HIS A 72 24.42 -14.26 34.47
N ALA A 73 24.93 -13.03 34.55
CA ALA A 73 26.00 -12.55 33.68
C ALA A 73 27.26 -13.41 33.81
N GLU A 74 27.63 -13.83 35.02
CA GLU A 74 28.81 -14.68 35.23
C GLU A 74 28.62 -16.09 34.64
N LEU A 75 27.44 -16.68 34.79
CA LEU A 75 27.10 -17.94 34.12
C LEU A 75 27.23 -17.81 32.60
N LEU A 76 26.68 -16.74 32.03
CA LEU A 76 26.73 -16.48 30.59
C LEU A 76 28.15 -16.27 30.07
N LYS A 77 29.05 -15.61 30.84
CA LYS A 77 30.47 -15.50 30.47
C LYS A 77 31.14 -16.87 30.33
N ARG A 78 30.85 -17.80 31.24
CA ARG A 78 31.39 -19.17 31.19
C ARG A 78 30.88 -19.92 29.95
N TYR A 79 29.60 -19.79 29.62
CA TYR A 79 29.09 -20.33 28.36
C TYR A 79 29.69 -19.64 27.13
N ARG A 80 29.90 -18.32 27.16
CA ARG A 80 30.47 -17.58 26.03
C ARG A 80 31.85 -18.10 25.62
N VAL A 81 32.69 -18.52 26.58
CA VAL A 81 34.00 -19.12 26.30
C VAL A 81 33.89 -20.44 25.50
N ARG A 82 32.76 -21.15 25.62
CA ARG A 82 32.50 -22.41 24.92
C ARG A 82 31.91 -22.23 23.52
N THR A 83 31.61 -21.00 23.11
CA THR A 83 31.12 -20.72 21.75
C THR A 83 32.26 -20.76 20.74
N GLN A 84 31.96 -21.15 19.50
CA GLN A 84 32.83 -20.99 18.35
C GLN A 84 32.58 -19.62 17.74
N SER A 85 33.65 -18.85 17.50
CA SER A 85 33.58 -17.50 16.91
C SER A 85 32.66 -16.51 17.66
N LYS A 86 32.42 -16.72 18.97
CA LYS A 86 31.50 -15.92 19.80
C LYS A 86 30.02 -16.02 19.39
N LEU A 87 29.63 -17.05 18.65
CA LEU A 87 28.26 -17.29 18.18
C LEU A 87 27.54 -18.26 19.11
N TRP A 88 26.43 -17.83 19.69
CA TRP A 88 25.67 -18.60 20.67
C TRP A 88 25.07 -19.90 20.12
N HIS A 89 24.68 -19.94 18.84
CA HIS A 89 24.12 -21.15 18.21
C HIS A 89 25.12 -22.31 18.04
N THR A 90 26.40 -22.08 18.35
CA THR A 90 27.47 -23.08 18.27
C THR A 90 27.70 -23.82 19.58
N LEU A 91 26.96 -23.45 20.64
CA LEU A 91 27.04 -24.14 21.93
C LEU A 91 26.66 -25.62 21.77
N ALA A 92 27.45 -26.48 22.42
CA ALA A 92 27.12 -27.90 22.52
C ALA A 92 25.84 -28.09 23.36
N ASP A 93 25.04 -29.08 23.00
CA ASP A 93 23.89 -29.46 23.82
C ASP A 93 24.35 -30.06 25.15
N ASP A 94 23.89 -29.47 26.23
CA ASP A 94 24.13 -29.92 27.60
C ASP A 94 22.82 -30.20 28.35
N GLY A 95 21.70 -30.31 27.62
CA GLY A 95 20.36 -30.55 28.15
C GLY A 95 19.72 -29.34 28.83
N TYR A 96 20.40 -28.19 28.89
CA TYR A 96 19.95 -27.03 29.65
C TYR A 96 20.01 -25.72 28.85
N ILE A 97 21.16 -25.42 28.26
CA ILE A 97 21.45 -24.06 27.80
C ILE A 97 20.53 -23.63 26.67
N HIS A 98 20.24 -24.50 25.70
CA HIS A 98 19.34 -24.16 24.59
C HIS A 98 17.95 -23.74 25.08
N ALA A 99 17.43 -24.37 26.13
CA ALA A 99 16.10 -24.06 26.68
C ALA A 99 16.08 -22.83 27.61
N ARG A 100 17.25 -22.36 28.09
CA ARG A 100 17.34 -21.32 29.14
C ARG A 100 18.25 -20.16 28.79
N LEU A 101 18.91 -20.17 27.63
CA LEU A 101 19.87 -19.15 27.22
C LEU A 101 19.24 -17.75 27.22
N THR A 102 18.15 -17.57 26.47
CA THR A 102 17.46 -16.27 26.34
C THR A 102 16.88 -15.78 27.66
N TRP A 103 16.41 -16.70 28.52
CA TRP A 103 16.00 -16.36 29.87
C TRP A 103 17.16 -15.80 30.69
N HIS A 104 18.31 -16.46 30.70
CA HIS A 104 19.50 -15.95 31.38
C HIS A 104 20.00 -14.63 30.81
N LEU A 105 20.00 -14.48 29.49
CA LEU A 105 20.36 -13.22 28.81
C LEU A 105 19.44 -12.08 29.28
N LYS A 106 18.13 -12.32 29.37
CA LYS A 106 17.17 -11.35 29.91
C LYS A 106 17.47 -11.00 31.37
N GLN A 107 17.64 -11.99 32.24
CA GLN A 107 17.89 -11.76 33.67
C GLN A 107 19.23 -11.05 33.94
N ALA A 108 20.22 -11.22 33.06
CA ALA A 108 21.50 -10.52 33.13
C ALA A 108 21.46 -9.08 32.58
N GLY A 109 20.33 -8.64 32.02
CA GLY A 109 20.23 -7.35 31.32
C GLY A 109 20.94 -7.33 29.97
N TRP A 110 21.18 -8.50 29.36
CA TRP A 110 21.86 -8.66 28.06
C TRP A 110 20.84 -8.84 26.92
N GLY A 111 19.76 -8.06 26.92
CA GLY A 111 18.69 -8.15 25.90
C GLY A 111 19.20 -8.03 24.46
N ASP A 112 20.20 -7.17 24.25
CA ASP A 112 20.86 -7.01 22.95
C ASP A 112 21.52 -8.28 22.40
N GLU A 113 21.99 -9.17 23.27
CA GLU A 113 22.55 -10.45 22.85
C GLU A 113 21.46 -11.41 22.36
N ILE A 114 20.20 -11.25 22.80
CA ILE A 114 19.06 -12.01 22.27
C ILE A 114 18.76 -11.59 20.82
N HIS A 115 18.78 -10.28 20.55
CA HIS A 115 18.62 -9.77 19.18
C HIS A 115 19.75 -10.24 18.26
N LYS A 116 21.00 -10.30 18.77
CA LYS A 116 22.14 -10.86 18.02
C LYS A 116 21.99 -12.35 17.77
N LEU A 117 21.66 -13.12 18.81
CA LEU A 117 21.45 -14.57 18.74
C LEU A 117 20.48 -14.95 17.61
N LEU A 118 19.34 -14.28 17.54
CA LEU A 118 18.30 -14.54 16.54
C LEU A 118 18.68 -14.08 15.12
N ARG A 119 19.80 -13.38 14.96
CA ARG A 119 20.38 -12.96 13.67
C ARG A 119 21.61 -13.77 13.26
N GLU A 120 22.08 -14.67 14.11
CA GLU A 120 23.27 -15.47 13.80
C GLU A 120 22.98 -16.38 12.60
N GLU A 121 24.00 -16.59 11.76
CA GLU A 121 23.88 -17.39 10.54
C GLU A 121 24.87 -18.55 10.53
N ILE A 122 24.45 -19.66 9.93
CA ILE A 122 25.34 -20.76 9.55
C ILE A 122 25.57 -20.66 8.05
N SER A 123 26.80 -20.86 7.57
CA SER A 123 27.08 -20.95 6.14
C SER A 123 26.40 -22.18 5.52
N PRO A 124 25.54 -22.06 4.48
CA PRO A 124 25.37 -20.90 3.60
C PRO A 124 24.06 -20.10 3.86
N GLY A 125 24.04 -19.28 4.91
CA GLY A 125 23.03 -18.25 5.15
C GLY A 125 21.76 -18.66 5.89
N CYS A 126 21.66 -19.87 6.48
CA CYS A 126 20.48 -20.25 7.29
C CYS A 126 20.52 -19.61 8.68
N ASN A 127 19.36 -19.38 9.31
CA ASN A 127 19.31 -18.92 10.69
C ASN A 127 19.96 -19.93 11.65
N GLY A 128 21.05 -19.52 12.30
CA GLY A 128 21.90 -20.41 13.06
C GLY A 128 21.24 -20.94 14.32
N TRP A 129 20.49 -20.09 15.04
CA TRP A 129 19.77 -20.51 16.24
C TRP A 129 18.64 -21.49 15.91
N HIS A 130 17.87 -21.20 14.88
CA HIS A 130 16.81 -22.10 14.41
C HIS A 130 17.36 -23.48 14.03
N GLU A 131 18.45 -23.51 13.25
CA GLU A 131 19.09 -24.77 12.88
C GLU A 131 19.70 -25.51 14.08
N ALA A 132 20.25 -24.80 15.07
CA ALA A 132 20.70 -25.42 16.32
C ALA A 132 19.56 -26.10 17.07
N CYS A 133 18.44 -25.41 17.30
CA CYS A 133 17.27 -25.97 17.94
C CYS A 133 16.63 -27.11 17.11
N LYS A 134 16.61 -26.98 15.78
CA LYS A 134 16.09 -28.01 14.86
C LYS A 134 16.89 -29.31 14.93
N ARG A 135 18.22 -29.24 14.98
CA ARG A 135 19.08 -30.43 15.17
C ARG A 135 18.78 -31.18 16.47
N LEU A 136 18.29 -30.48 17.49
CA LEU A 136 17.93 -31.04 18.79
C LEU A 136 16.45 -31.48 18.87
N GLY A 137 15.66 -31.25 17.82
CA GLY A 137 14.21 -31.50 17.84
C GLY A 137 13.43 -30.54 18.73
N GLN A 138 13.98 -29.35 19.02
CA GLN A 138 13.46 -28.38 19.99
C GLN A 138 13.03 -27.06 19.32
N THR A 139 12.41 -27.11 18.15
CA THR A 139 12.01 -25.90 17.38
C THR A 139 11.03 -24.99 18.12
N ALA A 140 10.26 -25.52 19.08
CA ALA A 140 9.37 -24.73 19.95
C ALA A 140 10.12 -23.66 20.79
N ILE A 141 11.40 -23.89 21.09
CA ILE A 141 12.25 -22.91 21.80
C ILE A 141 12.37 -21.63 20.97
N VAL A 142 12.57 -21.74 19.66
CA VAL A 142 12.76 -20.60 18.75
C VAL A 142 11.54 -19.68 18.76
N VAL A 143 10.34 -20.24 18.83
CA VAL A 143 9.09 -19.45 18.89
C VAL A 143 9.02 -18.64 20.18
N ALA A 144 9.36 -19.26 21.32
CA ALA A 144 9.39 -18.57 22.62
C ALA A 144 10.47 -17.47 22.66
N ASP A 145 11.63 -17.73 22.06
CA ASP A 145 12.73 -16.78 21.97
C ASP A 145 12.40 -15.58 21.09
N VAL A 146 11.75 -15.81 19.94
CA VAL A 146 11.27 -14.75 19.04
C VAL A 146 10.21 -13.90 19.74
N ALA A 147 9.27 -14.50 20.47
CA ALA A 147 8.26 -13.77 21.24
C ALA A 147 8.89 -12.88 22.34
N LEU A 148 9.88 -13.42 23.06
CA LEU A 148 10.63 -12.64 24.05
C LEU A 148 11.39 -11.48 23.40
N ALA A 149 12.05 -11.72 22.28
CA ALA A 149 12.81 -10.69 21.57
C ALA A 149 11.89 -9.61 20.98
N TRP A 150 10.68 -9.97 20.54
CA TRP A 150 9.67 -9.00 20.14
C TRP A 150 9.26 -8.12 21.32
N GLN A 151 8.94 -8.70 22.48
CA GLN A 151 8.60 -7.92 23.67
C GLN A 151 9.72 -6.92 24.04
N LEU A 152 10.98 -7.36 24.02
CA LEU A 152 12.13 -6.48 24.28
C LEU A 152 12.26 -5.35 23.25
N ALA A 153 11.89 -5.61 21.98
CA ALA A 153 11.87 -4.58 20.95
C ALA A 153 10.74 -3.57 21.12
N GLU A 154 9.63 -3.94 21.76
CA GLU A 154 8.56 -3.02 22.14
C GLU A 154 8.96 -2.15 23.31
N ASP A 155 9.56 -2.75 24.34
CA ASP A 155 10.08 -2.04 25.51
C ASP A 155 11.20 -1.04 25.14
N LEU A 156 11.94 -1.29 24.05
CA LEU A 156 13.02 -0.44 23.56
C LEU A 156 12.54 0.90 22.96
N PHE A 157 11.25 1.06 22.66
CA PHE A 157 10.76 2.20 21.87
C PHE A 157 11.09 3.56 22.49
N GLU A 158 10.99 3.69 23.82
CA GLU A 158 11.30 4.95 24.52
C GLU A 158 12.78 5.34 24.42
N ASP A 159 13.68 4.36 24.33
CA ASP A 159 15.13 4.58 24.28
C ASP A 159 15.65 4.75 22.84
N ASP A 160 15.15 3.94 21.90
CA ASP A 160 15.57 3.93 20.49
C ASP A 160 14.40 3.56 19.55
N PRO A 161 13.54 4.54 19.18
CA PRO A 161 12.37 4.31 18.33
C PRO A 161 12.71 3.66 16.98
N LEU A 162 13.83 4.05 16.37
CA LEU A 162 14.27 3.52 15.08
C LEU A 162 14.54 2.02 15.19
N ARG A 163 15.38 1.63 16.16
CA ARG A 163 15.77 0.25 16.36
C ARG A 163 14.60 -0.60 16.85
N ALA A 164 13.75 -0.05 17.72
CA ALA A 164 12.54 -0.71 18.21
C ALA A 164 11.60 -1.10 17.06
N ILE A 165 11.25 -0.15 16.18
CA ILE A 165 10.34 -0.42 15.05
C ILE A 165 10.96 -1.39 14.04
N ALA A 166 12.25 -1.23 13.73
CA ALA A 166 12.95 -2.17 12.85
C ALA A 166 12.95 -3.60 13.40
N LEU A 167 13.19 -3.76 14.71
CA LEU A 167 13.18 -5.06 15.38
C LEU A 167 11.76 -5.66 15.46
N GLN A 168 10.74 -4.87 15.79
CA GLN A 168 9.34 -5.33 15.77
C GLN A 168 8.96 -5.88 14.39
N CYS A 169 9.26 -5.14 13.31
CA CYS A 169 9.04 -5.61 11.94
C CYS A 169 9.80 -6.91 11.63
N ARG A 170 11.06 -7.02 12.07
CA ARG A 170 11.86 -8.24 11.89
C ARG A 170 11.23 -9.44 12.60
N TYR A 171 10.76 -9.28 13.83
CA TYR A 171 10.13 -10.38 14.56
C TYR A 171 8.77 -10.75 13.98
N ALA A 172 7.98 -9.77 13.53
CA ALA A 172 6.75 -10.04 12.79
C ALA A 172 7.03 -10.83 11.49
N LEU A 173 8.09 -10.49 10.76
CA LEU A 173 8.54 -11.25 9.59
C LEU A 173 8.89 -12.70 9.96
N ILE A 174 9.74 -12.90 10.97
CA ILE A 174 10.12 -14.24 11.44
C ILE A 174 8.89 -15.05 11.84
N VAL A 175 7.96 -14.48 12.59
CA VAL A 175 6.71 -15.14 12.99
C VAL A 175 5.88 -15.55 11.77
N SER A 176 5.69 -14.65 10.80
CA SER A 176 4.95 -14.97 9.57
C SER A 176 5.59 -16.11 8.77
N THR A 177 6.92 -16.16 8.72
CA THR A 177 7.68 -17.20 8.02
C THR A 177 7.58 -18.54 8.75
N LEU A 178 7.74 -18.57 10.08
CA LEU A 178 7.59 -19.79 10.88
C LEU A 178 6.17 -20.36 10.78
N ASN A 179 5.14 -19.50 10.75
CA ASN A 179 3.76 -19.93 10.53
C ASN A 179 3.58 -20.58 9.15
N SER A 180 4.12 -19.99 8.09
CA SER A 180 4.10 -20.59 6.75
C SER A 180 4.83 -21.93 6.66
N LEU A 181 5.98 -22.07 7.33
CA LEU A 181 6.75 -23.32 7.37
C LEU A 181 6.04 -24.45 8.13
N SER A 182 5.16 -24.11 9.08
CA SER A 182 4.37 -25.10 9.82
C SER A 182 3.15 -25.63 9.05
N ALA A 183 2.71 -24.89 8.02
CA ALA A 183 1.49 -25.17 7.27
C ALA A 183 1.71 -26.04 6.03
N ASP A 184 2.95 -26.21 5.52
CA ASP A 184 3.23 -26.92 4.27
C ASP A 184 4.61 -27.59 4.28
N LEU A 185 4.74 -28.83 3.74
CA LEU A 185 5.75 -29.26 2.71
C LEU A 185 5.79 -30.80 2.54
N PRO A 186 5.59 -31.41 1.31
CA PRO A 186 6.59 -31.52 0.20
C PRO A 186 5.97 -31.75 -1.24
N PRO A 187 6.61 -32.32 -2.30
CA PRO A 187 8.03 -32.39 -2.78
C PRO A 187 8.50 -31.64 -4.08
N PRO A 188 7.72 -30.89 -4.90
CA PRO A 188 8.27 -30.15 -6.07
C PRO A 188 9.03 -28.86 -5.74
N LEU A 189 9.14 -28.47 -4.46
CA LEU A 189 9.60 -27.14 -4.03
C LEU A 189 11.02 -26.77 -4.48
N LEU A 190 11.85 -27.72 -4.92
CA LEU A 190 13.28 -27.50 -5.13
C LEU A 190 13.73 -27.39 -6.60
N GLY A 191 12.89 -27.73 -7.59
CA GLY A 191 13.30 -27.77 -9.01
C GLY A 191 13.17 -26.45 -9.77
N ALA A 192 12.16 -25.64 -9.44
CA ALA A 192 11.71 -24.52 -10.28
C ALA A 192 12.12 -23.13 -9.76
N LEU A 193 12.45 -23.01 -8.48
CA LEU A 193 12.55 -21.71 -7.79
C LEU A 193 13.97 -21.19 -7.60
N LEU A 194 15.03 -21.80 -8.15
CA LEU A 194 16.40 -21.26 -8.02
C LEU A 194 17.33 -21.44 -9.25
N GLN A 195 16.88 -22.02 -10.35
CA GLN A 195 17.74 -22.16 -11.55
C GLN A 195 17.90 -20.88 -12.41
N LYS A 196 17.31 -19.73 -12.04
CA LYS A 196 17.32 -18.54 -12.93
C LYS A 196 17.30 -17.15 -12.26
N TYR A 197 17.82 -17.02 -11.04
CA TYR A 197 17.90 -15.73 -10.33
C TYR A 197 19.05 -14.87 -10.91
N VAL A 198 18.69 -13.92 -11.76
CA VAL A 198 19.61 -13.07 -12.52
C VAL A 198 19.95 -11.78 -11.76
N ARG A 199 21.25 -11.50 -11.82
CA ARG A 199 22.03 -10.34 -11.37
C ARG A 199 21.46 -8.97 -11.82
N VAL A 200 21.58 -7.98 -10.92
CA VAL A 200 22.14 -6.59 -11.02
C VAL A 200 21.87 -5.74 -12.29
N PRO A 201 21.58 -4.40 -12.17
CA PRO A 201 21.01 -3.59 -13.24
C PRO A 201 22.05 -2.94 -14.17
N LYS A 202 21.94 -3.25 -15.48
CA LYS A 202 22.39 -2.41 -16.62
C LYS A 202 21.68 -2.76 -17.95
N GLN A 203 20.62 -3.58 -17.92
CA GLN A 203 19.94 -4.11 -19.11
C GLN A 203 18.57 -3.50 -19.42
N GLY A 204 18.11 -2.48 -18.67
CA GLY A 204 16.77 -1.89 -18.87
C GLY A 204 16.50 -1.47 -20.33
N LEU A 205 17.50 -0.90 -21.01
CA LEU A 205 17.41 -0.48 -22.42
C LEU A 205 17.33 -1.66 -23.41
N ALA A 206 18.09 -2.73 -23.19
CA ALA A 206 18.10 -3.91 -24.08
C ALA A 206 16.81 -4.75 -23.93
N HIS A 207 16.29 -4.84 -22.70
CA HIS A 207 15.05 -5.56 -22.40
C HIS A 207 13.81 -4.81 -22.91
N ALA A 208 13.80 -3.47 -22.83
CA ALA A 208 12.76 -2.64 -23.43
C ALA A 208 12.70 -2.77 -24.96
N LEU A 209 13.87 -2.84 -25.62
CA LEU A 209 13.96 -3.00 -27.08
C LEU A 209 13.47 -4.38 -27.58
N GLN A 210 13.60 -5.44 -26.76
CA GLN A 210 13.22 -6.81 -27.08
C GLN A 210 11.79 -7.20 -26.64
N SER A 211 11.03 -6.29 -26.03
CA SER A 211 9.63 -6.56 -25.66
C SER A 211 8.79 -6.89 -26.89
N SER A 212 8.12 -8.04 -26.86
CA SER A 212 7.17 -8.50 -27.87
C SER A 212 5.79 -7.83 -27.77
N ASN A 213 5.50 -7.17 -26.65
CA ASN A 213 4.28 -6.36 -26.47
C ASN A 213 4.56 -4.90 -26.89
N PRO A 214 3.89 -4.37 -27.94
CA PRO A 214 4.05 -3.00 -28.43
C PRO A 214 3.73 -1.90 -27.40
N GLU A 215 2.77 -2.13 -26.50
CA GLU A 215 2.37 -1.17 -25.46
C GLU A 215 3.46 -1.06 -24.38
N THR A 216 3.87 -2.20 -23.81
CA THR A 216 4.97 -2.27 -22.84
C THR A 216 6.26 -1.70 -23.43
N LYS A 217 6.50 -1.93 -24.73
CA LYS A 217 7.65 -1.37 -25.45
C LYS A 217 7.57 0.15 -25.54
N ALA A 218 6.42 0.72 -25.88
CA ALA A 218 6.23 2.17 -25.97
C ALA A 218 6.42 2.86 -24.60
N ILE A 219 5.85 2.29 -23.52
CA ILE A 219 5.98 2.83 -22.16
C ILE A 219 7.44 2.79 -21.69
N LEU A 220 8.09 1.63 -21.77
CA LEU A 220 9.47 1.46 -21.31
C LEU A 220 10.46 2.36 -22.08
N LEU A 221 10.30 2.52 -23.39
CA LEU A 221 11.14 3.42 -24.19
C LEU A 221 10.90 4.90 -23.82
N THR A 222 9.66 5.27 -23.45
CA THR A 222 9.30 6.61 -22.98
C THR A 222 9.95 6.92 -21.62
N GLU A 223 9.94 5.97 -20.69
CA GLU A 223 10.56 6.11 -19.36
C GLU A 223 12.09 6.16 -19.42
N ILE A 224 12.71 5.32 -20.25
CA ILE A 224 14.17 5.25 -20.38
C ILE A 224 14.75 6.49 -21.08
N SER A 225 13.96 7.19 -21.89
CA SER A 225 14.36 8.43 -22.57
C SER A 225 14.73 9.57 -21.59
N ASP A 226 14.25 9.51 -20.34
CA ASP A 226 14.56 10.51 -19.30
C ASP A 226 16.00 10.39 -18.77
N TYR A 227 16.60 9.21 -18.92
CA TYR A 227 17.91 8.87 -18.36
C TYR A 227 18.99 8.69 -19.44
N SER A 228 18.65 8.95 -20.71
CA SER A 228 19.51 8.71 -21.87
C SER A 228 20.24 9.97 -22.34
N PRO A 229 21.49 9.86 -22.85
CA PRO A 229 22.20 10.96 -23.51
C PRO A 229 21.40 11.57 -24.68
N GLN A 230 21.57 12.87 -24.95
CA GLN A 230 20.77 13.66 -25.91
C GLN A 230 20.63 13.02 -27.30
N ASN A 231 21.69 12.35 -27.79
CA ASN A 231 21.73 11.67 -29.09
C ASN A 231 20.95 10.35 -29.14
N LEU A 232 20.80 9.65 -28.01
CA LEU A 232 20.01 8.40 -27.91
C LEU A 232 18.55 8.66 -27.52
N LYS A 233 18.27 9.84 -26.97
CA LYS A 233 16.93 10.25 -26.57
C LYS A 233 15.97 10.38 -27.75
N GLU A 234 16.40 11.04 -28.83
CA GLU A 234 15.56 11.22 -30.03
C GLU A 234 15.30 9.89 -30.75
N GLU A 235 16.31 9.02 -30.85
CA GLU A 235 16.15 7.67 -31.41
C GLU A 235 15.19 6.80 -30.58
N ALA A 236 15.28 6.87 -29.25
CA ALA A 236 14.36 6.14 -28.36
C ALA A 236 12.92 6.61 -28.51
N LEU A 237 12.69 7.93 -28.59
CA LEU A 237 11.36 8.52 -28.79
C LEU A 237 10.78 8.19 -30.17
N GLN A 238 11.61 8.19 -31.23
CA GLN A 238 11.18 7.78 -32.57
C GLN A 238 10.75 6.31 -32.60
N LYS A 239 11.52 5.42 -31.96
CA LYS A 239 11.15 3.99 -31.83
C LYS A 239 9.91 3.78 -30.99
N ALA A 240 9.70 4.61 -29.96
CA ALA A 240 8.50 4.58 -29.14
C ALA A 240 7.26 4.99 -29.96
N LEU A 241 7.33 6.05 -30.78
CA LEU A 241 6.26 6.44 -31.69
C LEU A 241 5.94 5.35 -32.73
N ALA A 242 6.97 4.73 -33.31
CA ALA A 242 6.78 3.61 -34.23
C ALA A 242 6.07 2.42 -33.55
N ALA A 243 6.42 2.12 -32.28
CA ALA A 243 5.73 1.10 -31.49
C ALA A 243 4.28 1.50 -31.19
N THR A 244 4.02 2.75 -30.82
CA THR A 244 2.66 3.28 -30.59
C THR A 244 1.79 3.11 -31.83
N LYS A 245 2.31 3.40 -33.03
CA LYS A 245 1.57 3.29 -34.29
C LYS A 245 1.03 1.88 -34.58
N VAL A 246 1.73 0.83 -34.14
CA VAL A 246 1.36 -0.58 -34.39
C VAL A 246 0.54 -1.22 -33.26
N ILE A 247 0.25 -0.49 -32.17
CA ILE A 247 -0.65 -0.98 -31.10
C ILE A 247 -2.04 -1.26 -31.68
N GLN A 248 -2.57 -2.46 -31.48
CA GLN A 248 -3.86 -2.88 -32.03
C GLN A 248 -5.05 -2.24 -31.31
N TYR A 249 -5.01 -2.20 -29.98
CA TYR A 249 -6.06 -1.62 -29.16
C TYR A 249 -5.96 -0.09 -29.12
N GLU A 250 -7.06 0.57 -29.47
CA GLU A 250 -7.07 2.02 -29.67
C GLU A 250 -6.85 2.82 -28.38
N GLN A 251 -7.40 2.35 -27.25
CA GLN A 251 -7.23 2.99 -25.96
C GLN A 251 -5.76 2.93 -25.49
N ASP A 252 -5.11 1.77 -25.68
CA ASP A 252 -3.70 1.58 -25.34
C ASP A 252 -2.81 2.44 -26.24
N ARG A 253 -3.18 2.58 -27.52
CA ARG A 253 -2.54 3.50 -28.46
C ARG A 253 -2.63 4.95 -27.99
N LEU A 254 -3.81 5.38 -27.51
CA LEU A 254 -4.02 6.73 -26.97
C LEU A 254 -3.20 6.95 -25.69
N ASN A 255 -3.19 6.00 -24.76
CA ASN A 255 -2.43 6.10 -23.51
C ASN A 255 -0.91 6.19 -23.75
N ALA A 256 -0.41 5.37 -24.69
CA ALA A 256 0.99 5.43 -25.11
C ALA A 256 1.34 6.78 -25.76
N LEU A 257 0.45 7.31 -26.63
CA LEU A 257 0.62 8.62 -27.23
C LEU A 257 0.65 9.73 -26.16
N LYS A 258 -0.32 9.76 -25.23
CA LYS A 258 -0.39 10.74 -24.12
C LYS A 258 0.91 10.78 -23.30
N SER A 259 1.47 9.61 -23.02
CA SER A 259 2.73 9.47 -22.28
C SER A 259 3.92 10.04 -23.07
N LEU A 260 3.92 9.88 -24.39
CA LEU A 260 4.98 10.36 -25.27
C LEU A 260 4.94 11.88 -25.49
N VAL A 261 3.75 12.48 -25.66
CA VAL A 261 3.59 13.89 -26.08
C VAL A 261 4.40 14.86 -25.20
N LEU A 262 4.47 14.62 -23.89
CA LEU A 262 5.19 15.48 -22.95
C LEU A 262 6.70 15.55 -23.23
N LYS A 263 7.25 14.56 -23.95
CA LYS A 263 8.69 14.35 -24.14
C LYS A 263 9.14 14.53 -25.60
N LEU A 264 8.22 14.70 -26.55
CA LEU A 264 8.56 14.74 -27.97
C LEU A 264 9.29 16.03 -28.36
N PRO A 265 10.41 15.94 -29.11
CA PRO A 265 11.01 17.11 -29.77
C PRO A 265 10.14 17.59 -30.94
N PRO A 266 10.29 18.86 -31.37
CA PRO A 266 9.50 19.41 -32.49
C PRO A 266 9.59 18.63 -33.80
N SER A 267 10.72 17.93 -34.04
CA SER A 267 10.96 17.09 -35.22
C SER A 267 9.99 15.91 -35.34
N LEU A 268 9.49 15.38 -34.22
CA LEU A 268 8.65 14.17 -34.16
C LEU A 268 7.14 14.48 -33.98
N LEU A 269 6.77 15.75 -33.78
CA LEU A 269 5.37 16.16 -33.65
C LEU A 269 4.50 15.88 -34.90
N PRO A 270 4.99 16.00 -36.15
CA PRO A 270 4.19 15.63 -37.32
C PRO A 270 3.79 14.14 -37.33
N GLU A 271 4.68 13.25 -36.90
CA GLU A 271 4.41 11.81 -36.84
C GLU A 271 3.38 11.48 -35.75
N ALA A 272 3.48 12.14 -34.58
CA ALA A 272 2.50 12.02 -33.52
C ALA A 272 1.10 12.52 -33.96
N LEU A 273 1.04 13.63 -34.71
CA LEU A 273 -0.22 14.14 -35.27
C LEU A 273 -0.80 13.20 -36.34
N ALA A 274 0.04 12.55 -37.14
CA ALA A 274 -0.38 11.52 -38.09
C ALA A 274 -0.97 10.28 -37.40
N ILE A 275 -0.41 9.86 -36.25
CA ILE A 275 -0.97 8.79 -35.42
C ILE A 275 -2.36 9.19 -34.90
N ALA A 276 -2.52 10.41 -34.38
CA ALA A 276 -3.80 10.93 -33.93
C ALA A 276 -4.84 10.93 -35.06
N ARG A 277 -4.47 11.42 -36.25
CA ARG A 277 -5.34 11.44 -37.44
C ARG A 277 -5.80 10.03 -37.84
N ALA A 278 -4.93 9.04 -37.74
CA ALA A 278 -5.20 7.65 -38.12
C ALA A 278 -6.03 6.86 -37.08
N MET A 279 -6.41 7.46 -35.94
CA MET A 279 -7.30 6.83 -34.96
C MET A 279 -8.71 6.64 -35.54
N PRO A 280 -9.28 5.42 -35.51
CA PRO A 280 -10.61 5.15 -36.05
C PRO A 280 -11.74 5.88 -35.31
N SER A 281 -11.73 5.85 -33.97
CA SER A 281 -12.77 6.49 -33.16
C SER A 281 -12.59 8.00 -33.15
N GLY A 282 -13.72 8.72 -33.24
CA GLY A 282 -13.69 10.17 -33.16
C GLY A 282 -13.30 10.68 -31.78
N ILE A 283 -13.69 9.95 -30.72
CA ILE A 283 -13.43 10.33 -29.32
C ILE A 283 -11.94 10.23 -28.99
N THR A 284 -11.30 9.13 -29.38
CA THR A 284 -9.86 8.91 -29.18
C THR A 284 -9.04 9.93 -29.97
N ARG A 285 -9.49 10.28 -31.18
CA ARG A 285 -8.90 11.35 -32.00
C ARG A 285 -8.99 12.72 -31.32
N VAL A 286 -10.15 13.07 -30.74
CA VAL A 286 -10.32 14.30 -29.94
C VAL A 286 -9.35 14.31 -28.77
N GLU A 287 -9.26 13.22 -28.00
CA GLU A 287 -8.37 13.12 -26.83
C GLU A 287 -6.88 13.20 -27.22
N ALA A 288 -6.51 12.63 -28.37
CA ALA A 288 -5.16 12.76 -28.91
C ALA A 288 -4.86 14.21 -29.33
N LEU A 289 -5.79 14.89 -30.02
CA LEU A 289 -5.66 16.30 -30.38
C LEU A 289 -5.54 17.21 -29.14
N LYS A 290 -6.38 17.00 -28.13
CA LYS A 290 -6.33 17.73 -26.85
C LYS A 290 -4.97 17.60 -26.16
N SER A 291 -4.35 16.42 -26.25
CA SER A 291 -3.04 16.16 -25.66
C SER A 291 -1.91 16.80 -26.48
N LEU A 292 -2.01 16.80 -27.82
CA LEU A 292 -0.99 17.32 -28.73
C LEU A 292 -1.01 18.85 -28.87
N ALA A 293 -2.20 19.47 -28.95
CA ALA A 293 -2.38 20.89 -29.28
C ALA A 293 -1.46 21.86 -28.51
N PRO A 294 -1.25 21.71 -27.18
CA PRO A 294 -0.35 22.60 -26.43
C PRO A 294 1.12 22.57 -26.84
N LYS A 295 1.55 21.57 -27.62
CA LYS A 295 2.94 21.37 -28.05
C LYS A 295 3.16 21.65 -29.54
N LEU A 296 2.10 21.83 -30.32
CA LEU A 296 2.20 21.96 -31.76
C LEU A 296 2.69 23.37 -32.17
N PRO A 297 3.65 23.48 -33.11
CA PRO A 297 3.99 24.76 -33.73
C PRO A 297 2.86 25.26 -34.65
N PRO A 298 2.83 26.55 -35.01
CA PRO A 298 1.72 27.16 -35.76
C PRO A 298 1.31 26.45 -37.05
N ASN A 299 2.27 25.90 -37.81
CA ASN A 299 2.01 25.14 -39.02
C ASN A 299 1.27 23.82 -38.74
N LEU A 300 1.65 23.11 -37.67
CA LEU A 300 1.00 21.86 -37.27
C LEU A 300 -0.33 22.10 -36.54
N LEU A 301 -0.52 23.26 -35.92
CA LEU A 301 -1.82 23.67 -35.36
C LEU A 301 -2.88 23.87 -36.45
N LEU A 302 -2.50 24.40 -37.61
CA LEU A 302 -3.40 24.49 -38.76
C LEU A 302 -3.75 23.08 -39.29
N GLU A 303 -2.79 22.15 -39.33
CA GLU A 303 -3.08 20.76 -39.68
C GLU A 303 -4.00 20.10 -38.65
N ALA A 304 -3.77 20.29 -37.35
CA ALA A 304 -4.66 19.83 -36.28
C ALA A 304 -6.07 20.42 -36.42
N LEU A 305 -6.19 21.70 -36.79
CA LEU A 305 -7.47 22.34 -37.12
C LEU A 305 -8.14 21.68 -38.32
N THR A 306 -7.41 21.31 -39.38
CA THR A 306 -8.01 20.58 -40.52
C THR A 306 -8.53 19.21 -40.09
N ILE A 307 -7.83 18.51 -39.19
CA ILE A 307 -8.29 17.23 -38.63
C ILE A 307 -9.55 17.45 -37.79
N ALA A 308 -9.61 18.53 -37.00
CA ALA A 308 -10.77 18.92 -36.21
C ALA A 308 -11.97 19.35 -37.07
N LYS A 309 -11.77 19.95 -38.25
CA LYS A 309 -12.86 20.29 -39.20
C LYS A 309 -13.34 19.08 -40.01
N ALA A 310 -12.49 18.07 -40.23
CA ALA A 310 -12.75 16.94 -41.13
C ALA A 310 -13.65 15.83 -40.55
N PHE A 311 -14.26 16.02 -39.38
CA PHE A 311 -15.28 15.10 -38.87
C PHE A 311 -16.53 15.18 -39.76
N SER A 312 -16.63 14.26 -40.73
CA SER A 312 -17.51 14.36 -41.90
C SER A 312 -18.84 13.59 -41.79
N HIS A 313 -19.23 13.18 -40.58
CA HIS A 313 -20.51 12.49 -40.35
C HIS A 313 -21.44 13.32 -39.46
N ARG A 314 -22.73 13.36 -39.78
CA ARG A 314 -23.78 14.05 -39.02
C ARG A 314 -23.86 13.61 -37.54
N ASN A 315 -23.49 12.36 -37.25
CA ASN A 315 -23.39 11.82 -35.89
C ASN A 315 -22.01 12.09 -35.24
N SER A 316 -21.17 12.91 -35.87
CA SER A 316 -19.82 13.27 -35.43
C SER A 316 -19.69 14.76 -35.04
N GLU A 317 -20.80 15.52 -35.08
CA GLU A 317 -20.84 16.92 -34.65
C GLU A 317 -20.36 17.11 -33.20
N TYR A 318 -20.65 16.15 -32.33
CA TYR A 318 -20.07 16.10 -30.97
C TYR A 318 -18.54 16.07 -30.97
N CYS A 319 -17.94 15.14 -31.73
CA CYS A 319 -16.49 15.04 -31.82
C CYS A 319 -15.88 16.28 -32.49
N ARG A 320 -16.58 16.85 -33.48
CA ARG A 320 -16.18 18.07 -34.17
C ARG A 320 -16.12 19.26 -33.22
N ALA A 321 -17.19 19.51 -32.46
CA ALA A 321 -17.25 20.57 -31.45
C ALA A 321 -16.11 20.46 -30.43
N LEU A 322 -15.89 19.25 -29.88
CA LEU A 322 -14.82 19.01 -28.92
C LEU A 322 -13.42 19.15 -29.52
N ALA A 323 -13.19 18.66 -30.74
CA ALA A 323 -11.90 18.79 -31.42
C ALA A 323 -11.57 20.26 -31.71
N LEU A 324 -12.55 21.05 -32.15
CA LEU A 324 -12.38 22.48 -32.40
C LEU A 324 -12.10 23.23 -31.09
N SER A 325 -12.86 22.96 -30.02
CA SER A 325 -12.61 23.52 -28.68
C SER A 325 -11.22 23.15 -28.13
N ALA A 326 -10.71 21.94 -28.41
CA ALA A 326 -9.40 21.51 -27.96
C ALA A 326 -8.22 22.25 -28.64
N VAL A 327 -8.39 22.72 -29.88
CA VAL A 327 -7.31 23.36 -30.67
C VAL A 327 -7.38 24.88 -30.57
N VAL A 328 -8.55 25.47 -30.32
CA VAL A 328 -8.82 26.90 -30.49
C VAL A 328 -7.91 27.83 -29.66
N ASP A 329 -7.57 27.44 -28.43
CA ASP A 329 -6.71 28.25 -27.53
C ASP A 329 -5.33 28.54 -28.12
N PHE A 330 -4.84 27.62 -28.95
CA PHE A 330 -3.49 27.64 -29.49
C PHE A 330 -3.41 28.29 -30.87
N LEU A 331 -4.55 28.61 -31.49
CA LEU A 331 -4.60 29.22 -32.82
C LEU A 331 -4.24 30.72 -32.78
N PRO A 332 -3.81 31.30 -33.92
CA PRO A 332 -3.70 32.75 -34.05
C PRO A 332 -5.03 33.45 -33.78
N GLU A 333 -5.02 34.59 -33.08
CA GLU A 333 -6.22 35.36 -32.68
C GLU A 333 -7.22 35.59 -33.83
N LYS A 334 -6.72 35.83 -35.04
CA LYS A 334 -7.56 36.05 -36.23
C LYS A 334 -8.47 34.87 -36.60
N LEU A 335 -8.09 33.64 -36.22
CA LEU A 335 -8.84 32.42 -36.53
C LEU A 335 -9.69 31.94 -35.35
N LYS A 336 -9.44 32.43 -34.12
CA LYS A 336 -10.15 31.95 -32.93
C LYS A 336 -11.66 32.19 -33.02
N ALA A 337 -12.07 33.39 -33.42
CA ALA A 337 -13.50 33.73 -33.54
C ALA A 337 -14.24 32.82 -34.54
N GLU A 338 -13.67 32.62 -35.74
CA GLU A 338 -14.25 31.73 -36.77
C GLU A 338 -14.35 30.28 -36.27
N VAL A 339 -13.31 29.79 -35.60
CA VAL A 339 -13.26 28.41 -35.09
C VAL A 339 -14.21 28.20 -33.92
N LEU A 340 -14.37 29.19 -33.04
CA LEU A 340 -15.35 29.15 -31.95
C LEU A 340 -16.78 29.15 -32.48
N GLU A 341 -17.08 29.97 -33.49
CA GLU A 341 -18.38 29.99 -34.15
C GLU A 341 -18.68 28.64 -34.82
N ASP A 342 -17.68 28.05 -35.51
CA ASP A 342 -17.82 26.73 -36.12
C ASP A 342 -18.04 25.63 -35.07
N ALA A 343 -17.33 25.69 -33.94
CA ALA A 343 -17.50 24.77 -32.82
C ALA A 343 -18.89 24.91 -32.17
N LEU A 344 -19.38 26.14 -32.01
CA LEU A 344 -20.70 26.43 -31.47
C LEU A 344 -21.80 25.91 -32.41
N ASN A 345 -21.66 26.16 -33.72
CA ASN A 345 -22.58 25.64 -34.72
C ASN A 345 -22.58 24.10 -34.75
N ALA A 346 -21.42 23.47 -34.60
CA ALA A 346 -21.31 22.01 -34.45
C ALA A 346 -22.10 21.52 -33.23
N ALA A 347 -21.90 22.14 -32.07
CA ALA A 347 -22.59 21.78 -30.84
C ALA A 347 -24.11 21.97 -30.95
N LYS A 348 -24.58 23.08 -31.54
CA LYS A 348 -26.02 23.36 -31.77
C LYS A 348 -26.65 22.44 -32.83
N ALA A 349 -25.86 21.91 -33.76
CA ALA A 349 -26.33 21.00 -34.82
C ALA A 349 -26.50 19.54 -34.36
N ILE A 350 -26.01 19.19 -33.16
CA ILE A 350 -26.28 17.88 -32.54
C ILE A 350 -27.81 17.76 -32.42
N PRO A 351 -28.42 16.68 -32.95
CA PRO A 351 -29.86 16.48 -32.89
C PRO A 351 -30.37 16.40 -31.44
N SER A 352 -31.67 16.20 -31.26
CA SER A 352 -32.29 15.99 -29.94
C SER A 352 -33.27 14.82 -29.99
N LYS A 353 -33.00 13.84 -30.86
CA LYS A 353 -33.95 12.78 -31.23
C LYS A 353 -33.59 11.44 -30.61
N GLU A 354 -32.30 11.16 -30.49
CA GLU A 354 -31.81 9.95 -29.84
C GLU A 354 -31.49 10.23 -28.38
N PHE A 355 -31.65 9.20 -27.56
CA PHE A 355 -31.41 9.24 -26.12
C PHE A 355 -30.08 9.94 -25.73
N ARG A 356 -28.97 9.66 -26.45
CA ARG A 356 -27.64 10.20 -26.14
C ARG A 356 -27.39 11.61 -26.66
N ASP A 357 -28.28 12.13 -27.51
CA ASP A 357 -28.06 13.38 -28.21
C ASP A 357 -27.97 14.57 -27.25
N ASN A 358 -28.86 14.64 -26.26
CA ASN A 358 -28.88 15.74 -25.30
C ASN A 358 -27.66 15.73 -24.37
N VAL A 359 -27.13 14.53 -24.04
CA VAL A 359 -25.87 14.39 -23.30
C VAL A 359 -24.70 14.94 -24.12
N TYR A 360 -24.60 14.55 -25.38
CA TYR A 360 -23.56 15.04 -26.27
C TYR A 360 -23.69 16.55 -26.55
N ARG A 361 -24.92 17.03 -26.74
CA ARG A 361 -25.22 18.45 -26.95
C ARG A 361 -24.81 19.30 -25.76
N ALA A 362 -25.24 18.94 -24.55
CA ALA A 362 -24.89 19.64 -23.32
C ALA A 362 -23.36 19.66 -23.11
N GLY A 363 -22.69 18.51 -23.28
CA GLY A 363 -21.23 18.41 -23.13
C GLY A 363 -20.46 19.24 -24.17
N ALA A 364 -20.88 19.20 -25.44
CA ALA A 364 -20.25 19.99 -26.51
C ALA A 364 -20.43 21.49 -26.29
N LEU A 365 -21.65 21.95 -25.98
CA LEU A 365 -21.93 23.36 -25.71
C LEU A 365 -21.14 23.86 -24.49
N THR A 366 -21.05 23.05 -23.44
CA THR A 366 -20.24 23.35 -22.23
C THR A 366 -18.76 23.54 -22.57
N ALA A 367 -18.20 22.66 -23.39
CA ALA A 367 -16.80 22.75 -23.81
C ALA A 367 -16.50 23.96 -24.71
N VAL A 368 -17.49 24.43 -25.48
CA VAL A 368 -17.36 25.64 -26.31
C VAL A 368 -17.54 26.91 -25.45
N ALA A 369 -18.51 26.91 -24.52
CA ALA A 369 -18.80 28.05 -23.66
C ALA A 369 -17.58 28.52 -22.85
N ASP A 370 -16.76 27.58 -22.35
CA ASP A 370 -15.53 27.89 -21.61
C ASP A 370 -14.50 28.72 -22.39
N LYS A 371 -14.67 28.80 -23.72
CA LYS A 371 -13.77 29.48 -24.65
C LYS A 371 -14.36 30.75 -25.27
N LEU A 372 -15.63 31.04 -25.03
CA LEU A 372 -16.32 32.20 -25.57
C LEU A 372 -16.04 33.46 -24.72
N PRO A 373 -16.09 34.67 -25.32
CA PRO A 373 -16.16 35.93 -24.58
C PRO A 373 -17.39 35.97 -23.64
N GLU A 374 -17.27 36.67 -22.51
CA GLU A 374 -18.33 36.75 -21.47
C GLU A 374 -19.69 37.16 -22.04
N GLU A 375 -19.73 38.02 -23.05
CA GLU A 375 -20.97 38.50 -23.66
C GLU A 375 -21.76 37.40 -24.38
N LEU A 376 -21.06 36.41 -24.96
CA LEU A 376 -21.66 35.28 -25.68
C LEU A 376 -21.89 34.06 -24.79
N GLN A 377 -21.21 33.97 -23.63
CA GLN A 377 -21.39 32.88 -22.67
C GLN A 377 -22.83 32.84 -22.14
N ALA A 378 -23.45 34.00 -21.88
CA ALA A 378 -24.81 34.07 -21.34
C ALA A 378 -25.86 33.49 -22.31
N GLU A 379 -25.72 33.72 -23.63
CA GLU A 379 -26.63 33.15 -24.63
C GLU A 379 -26.48 31.63 -24.72
N VAL A 380 -25.23 31.14 -24.74
CA VAL A 380 -24.95 29.70 -24.83
C VAL A 380 -25.34 28.96 -23.55
N LEU A 381 -25.33 29.63 -22.40
CA LEU A 381 -25.70 29.05 -21.13
C LEU A 381 -27.15 28.55 -21.09
N GLU A 382 -28.08 29.31 -21.66
CA GLU A 382 -29.49 28.90 -21.78
C GLU A 382 -29.65 27.69 -22.70
N ASP A 383 -28.88 27.62 -23.79
CA ASP A 383 -28.84 26.46 -24.69
C ASP A 383 -28.28 25.21 -23.97
N ILE A 384 -27.25 25.37 -23.13
CA ILE A 384 -26.69 24.27 -22.34
C ILE A 384 -27.70 23.80 -21.30
N LEU A 385 -28.33 24.72 -20.55
CA LEU A 385 -29.35 24.37 -19.55
C LEU A 385 -30.53 23.65 -20.19
N THR A 386 -30.99 24.12 -21.35
CA THR A 386 -32.06 23.47 -22.12
C THR A 386 -31.66 22.05 -22.53
N ALA A 387 -30.44 21.88 -23.05
CA ALA A 387 -29.93 20.56 -23.43
C ALA A 387 -29.79 19.63 -22.22
N ALA A 388 -29.26 20.13 -21.09
CA ALA A 388 -29.10 19.36 -19.86
C ALA A 388 -30.45 18.92 -19.29
N ARG A 389 -31.43 19.83 -19.22
CA ARG A 389 -32.81 19.53 -18.77
C ARG A 389 -33.53 18.53 -19.68
N ALA A 390 -33.19 18.48 -20.96
CA ALA A 390 -33.76 17.55 -21.93
C ALA A 390 -33.13 16.13 -21.90
N ILE A 391 -32.10 15.89 -21.08
CA ILE A 391 -31.53 14.55 -20.90
C ILE A 391 -32.57 13.64 -20.24
N GLU A 392 -32.92 12.52 -20.88
CA GLU A 392 -33.96 11.61 -20.40
C GLU A 392 -33.52 10.82 -19.16
N GLU A 393 -32.28 10.29 -19.14
CA GLU A 393 -31.74 9.54 -18.01
C GLU A 393 -31.42 10.46 -16.84
N ASP A 394 -32.09 10.21 -15.73
CA ASP A 394 -32.09 11.10 -14.57
C ASP A 394 -30.70 11.29 -13.96
N TRP A 395 -29.87 10.24 -13.91
CA TRP A 395 -28.50 10.33 -13.40
C TRP A 395 -27.58 11.13 -14.34
N CYS A 396 -27.74 10.97 -15.66
CA CYS A 396 -27.02 11.78 -16.65
C CYS A 396 -27.42 13.25 -16.53
N ARG A 397 -28.72 13.52 -16.34
CA ARG A 397 -29.27 14.86 -16.15
C ARG A 397 -28.72 15.51 -14.88
N ALA A 398 -28.70 14.76 -13.77
CA ALA A 398 -28.15 15.22 -12.50
C ALA A 398 -26.66 15.61 -12.61
N ILE A 399 -25.84 14.78 -13.25
CA ILE A 399 -24.42 15.07 -13.47
C ILE A 399 -24.24 16.30 -14.35
N ALA A 400 -24.97 16.39 -15.48
CA ALA A 400 -24.88 17.53 -16.38
C ALA A 400 -25.25 18.85 -15.66
N LEU A 401 -26.36 18.87 -14.92
CA LEU A 401 -26.78 20.05 -14.15
C LEU A 401 -25.79 20.38 -13.02
N SER A 402 -25.22 19.36 -12.36
CA SER A 402 -24.15 19.54 -11.36
C SER A 402 -22.92 20.21 -11.94
N ASP A 403 -22.44 19.74 -13.10
CA ASP A 403 -21.27 20.27 -13.78
C ASP A 403 -21.48 21.71 -14.26
N LEU A 404 -22.71 22.06 -14.65
CA LEU A 404 -23.08 23.42 -14.98
C LEU A 404 -23.09 24.36 -13.76
N ALA A 405 -23.47 23.85 -12.57
CA ALA A 405 -23.67 24.67 -11.38
C ALA A 405 -22.46 25.55 -11.02
N ASP A 406 -21.23 25.10 -11.29
CA ASP A 406 -20.00 25.85 -11.00
C ASP A 406 -19.77 27.03 -11.96
N LYS A 407 -20.47 27.05 -13.10
CA LYS A 407 -20.34 28.05 -14.16
C LYS A 407 -21.49 29.06 -14.15
N LEU A 408 -22.48 28.84 -13.30
CA LEU A 408 -23.68 29.68 -13.22
C LEU A 408 -23.49 30.83 -12.23
N PRO A 409 -24.09 32.00 -12.50
CA PRO A 409 -24.32 33.02 -11.48
C PRO A 409 -25.07 32.42 -10.28
N GLU A 410 -24.79 32.91 -9.07
CA GLU A 410 -25.32 32.39 -7.80
C GLU A 410 -26.85 32.19 -7.81
N LYS A 411 -27.58 33.11 -8.44
CA LYS A 411 -29.05 33.00 -8.60
C LYS A 411 -29.47 31.75 -9.39
N LEU A 412 -28.85 31.49 -10.53
CA LEU A 412 -29.16 30.31 -11.36
C LEU A 412 -28.62 29.02 -10.72
N GLN A 413 -27.51 29.10 -9.98
CA GLN A 413 -27.01 27.98 -9.20
C GLN A 413 -28.03 27.52 -8.14
N ALA A 414 -28.66 28.47 -7.44
CA ALA A 414 -29.72 28.20 -6.46
C ALA A 414 -30.97 27.56 -7.09
N GLU A 415 -31.23 27.77 -8.38
CA GLU A 415 -32.32 27.14 -9.12
C GLU A 415 -31.95 25.74 -9.64
N VAL A 416 -30.72 25.56 -10.13
CA VAL A 416 -30.28 24.33 -10.80
C VAL A 416 -29.85 23.22 -9.84
N LEU A 417 -29.26 23.55 -8.68
CA LEU A 417 -28.85 22.52 -7.71
C LEU A 417 -30.01 21.69 -7.14
N PRO A 418 -31.17 22.27 -6.79
CA PRO A 418 -32.37 21.50 -6.46
C PRO A 418 -32.86 20.60 -7.60
N GLU A 419 -32.84 21.09 -8.85
CA GLU A 419 -33.22 20.28 -10.03
C GLU A 419 -32.28 19.09 -10.22
N ALA A 420 -30.98 19.30 -10.06
CA ALA A 420 -29.96 18.26 -10.17
C ALA A 420 -30.12 17.21 -9.06
N LEU A 421 -30.42 17.64 -7.83
CA LEU A 421 -30.70 16.73 -6.71
C LEU A 421 -31.99 15.94 -6.94
N ALA A 422 -33.05 16.57 -7.44
CA ALA A 422 -34.30 15.89 -7.78
C ALA A 422 -34.08 14.82 -8.87
N ALA A 423 -33.26 15.11 -9.88
CA ALA A 423 -32.88 14.11 -10.88
C ALA A 423 -32.02 12.98 -10.29
N ALA A 424 -31.06 13.29 -9.42
CA ALA A 424 -30.28 12.26 -8.72
C ALA A 424 -31.20 11.31 -7.92
N ARG A 425 -32.21 11.86 -7.24
CA ARG A 425 -33.21 11.09 -6.47
C ARG A 425 -34.15 10.25 -7.34
N ALA A 426 -34.46 10.69 -8.54
CA ALA A 426 -35.35 9.99 -9.46
C ALA A 426 -34.68 8.81 -10.18
N SER A 427 -33.34 8.74 -10.12
CA SER A 427 -32.56 7.68 -10.77
C SER A 427 -32.98 6.28 -10.29
N GLU A 428 -33.29 5.38 -11.22
CA GLU A 428 -33.86 4.06 -10.91
C GLU A 428 -32.86 3.08 -10.29
N GLU A 429 -31.59 3.16 -10.69
CA GLU A 429 -30.53 2.27 -10.21
C GLU A 429 -29.75 2.88 -9.05
N ASP A 430 -29.57 2.12 -7.97
CA ASP A 430 -28.77 2.50 -6.79
C ASP A 430 -27.38 3.04 -7.16
N TRP A 431 -26.69 2.37 -8.09
CA TRP A 431 -25.38 2.78 -8.58
C TRP A 431 -25.44 4.17 -9.25
N SER A 432 -26.42 4.37 -10.13
CA SER A 432 -26.62 5.64 -10.85
C SER A 432 -26.96 6.79 -9.88
N GLN A 433 -27.83 6.53 -8.90
CA GLN A 433 -28.16 7.46 -7.83
C GLN A 433 -26.94 7.82 -6.97
N ALA A 434 -26.14 6.83 -6.56
CA ALA A 434 -24.94 7.05 -5.77
C ALA A 434 -23.89 7.89 -6.51
N ILE A 435 -23.67 7.61 -7.79
CA ILE A 435 -22.74 8.39 -8.61
C ILE A 435 -23.23 9.84 -8.74
N ALA A 436 -24.50 10.05 -9.06
CA ALA A 436 -25.08 11.40 -9.16
C ALA A 436 -24.94 12.19 -7.85
N LEU A 437 -25.28 11.57 -6.71
CA LEU A 437 -25.11 12.17 -5.38
C LEU A 437 -23.64 12.44 -5.05
N SER A 438 -22.72 11.57 -5.46
CA SER A 438 -21.29 11.76 -5.19
C SER A 438 -20.71 13.00 -5.89
N VAL A 439 -21.17 13.27 -7.11
CA VAL A 439 -20.76 14.45 -7.91
C VAL A 439 -21.42 15.73 -7.37
N LEU A 440 -22.67 15.63 -6.89
CA LEU A 440 -23.41 16.77 -6.33
C LEU A 440 -22.93 17.18 -4.93
N ALA A 441 -22.61 16.22 -4.06
CA ALA A 441 -22.26 16.43 -2.66
C ALA A 441 -21.30 17.61 -2.37
N PRO A 442 -20.18 17.81 -3.09
CA PRO A 442 -19.29 18.94 -2.81
C PRO A 442 -19.89 20.32 -3.11
N LYS A 443 -20.93 20.39 -3.96
CA LYS A 443 -21.56 21.62 -4.47
C LYS A 443 -22.86 21.99 -3.76
N LEU A 444 -23.45 21.08 -2.99
CA LEU A 444 -24.75 21.31 -2.35
C LEU A 444 -24.65 22.38 -1.25
N PRO A 445 -25.55 23.39 -1.24
CA PRO A 445 -25.70 24.33 -0.13
C PRO A 445 -26.29 23.62 1.10
N PRO A 446 -26.09 24.19 2.32
CA PRO A 446 -26.56 23.58 3.57
C PRO A 446 -28.04 23.17 3.57
N ASP A 447 -28.91 23.93 2.92
CA ASP A 447 -30.35 23.69 2.90
C ASP A 447 -30.74 22.43 2.09
N LEU A 448 -29.90 21.97 1.16
CA LEU A 448 -30.13 20.76 0.34
C LEU A 448 -29.43 19.51 0.89
N LEU A 449 -28.51 19.66 1.84
CA LEU A 449 -27.78 18.54 2.45
C LEU A 449 -28.68 17.51 3.15
N PRO A 450 -29.74 17.90 3.90
CA PRO A 450 -30.66 16.93 4.52
C PRO A 450 -31.40 16.08 3.49
N GLU A 451 -31.79 16.66 2.37
CA GLU A 451 -32.47 15.96 1.28
C GLU A 451 -31.53 14.98 0.57
N ALA A 452 -30.30 15.40 0.29
CA ALA A 452 -29.29 14.52 -0.30
C ALA A 452 -28.89 13.37 0.64
N LEU A 453 -28.86 13.62 1.96
CA LEU A 453 -28.64 12.57 2.95
C LEU A 453 -29.80 11.57 3.00
N ALA A 454 -31.05 12.04 2.94
CA ALA A 454 -32.21 11.14 2.85
C ALA A 454 -32.13 10.27 1.58
N ALA A 455 -31.81 10.89 0.44
CA ALA A 455 -31.61 10.17 -0.82
C ALA A 455 -30.50 9.11 -0.72
N ALA A 456 -29.36 9.44 -0.12
CA ALA A 456 -28.26 8.49 0.09
C ALA A 456 -28.68 7.32 1.00
N ARG A 457 -29.52 7.55 2.01
CA ARG A 457 -30.03 6.52 2.92
C ARG A 457 -31.02 5.57 2.27
N ASP A 458 -31.78 6.06 1.29
CA ASP A 458 -32.78 5.27 0.54
C ASP A 458 -32.13 4.27 -0.43
N ILE A 459 -30.83 4.41 -0.74
CA ILE A 459 -30.07 3.46 -1.57
C ILE A 459 -29.98 2.10 -0.87
N GLN A 460 -30.36 1.03 -1.58
CA GLN A 460 -30.44 -0.32 -1.01
C GLN A 460 -29.09 -1.05 -1.02
N SER A 461 -28.34 -0.93 -2.10
CA SER A 461 -26.98 -1.46 -2.25
C SER A 461 -26.03 -0.83 -1.24
N GLU A 462 -25.44 -1.65 -0.38
CA GLU A 462 -24.52 -1.19 0.67
C GLU A 462 -23.29 -0.47 0.10
N SER A 463 -22.80 -0.92 -1.06
CA SER A 463 -21.65 -0.32 -1.75
C SER A 463 -21.97 1.06 -2.31
N ASP A 464 -23.15 1.20 -2.91
CA ASP A 464 -23.58 2.45 -3.53
C ASP A 464 -23.98 3.46 -2.44
N ARG A 465 -24.68 3.00 -1.40
CA ARG A 465 -24.98 3.80 -0.20
C ARG A 465 -23.71 4.30 0.48
N ALA A 466 -22.71 3.43 0.67
CA ALA A 466 -21.42 3.84 1.23
C ALA A 466 -20.77 4.92 0.36
N THR A 467 -20.77 4.77 -0.96
CA THR A 467 -20.23 5.75 -1.91
C THR A 467 -20.89 7.12 -1.76
N ALA A 468 -22.23 7.16 -1.72
CA ALA A 468 -22.99 8.41 -1.55
C ALA A 468 -22.72 9.06 -0.17
N LEU A 469 -22.74 8.28 0.91
CA LEU A 469 -22.50 8.78 2.27
C LEU A 469 -21.05 9.29 2.45
N ILE A 470 -20.05 8.61 1.88
CA ILE A 470 -18.64 9.05 1.92
C ILE A 470 -18.48 10.40 1.22
N ALA A 471 -19.17 10.63 0.11
CA ALA A 471 -19.13 11.91 -0.59
C ALA A 471 -19.72 13.04 0.26
N LEU A 472 -20.91 12.81 0.85
CA LEU A 472 -21.60 13.76 1.74
C LEU A 472 -20.82 14.06 3.03
N ALA A 473 -20.05 13.11 3.55
CA ALA A 473 -19.23 13.28 4.75
C ALA A 473 -18.23 14.46 4.67
N SER A 474 -17.93 14.96 3.46
CA SER A 474 -17.11 16.17 3.27
C SER A 474 -17.78 17.45 3.80
N LYS A 475 -19.12 17.50 3.78
CA LYS A 475 -19.94 18.64 4.20
C LYS A 475 -20.73 18.34 5.48
N LEU A 476 -20.95 17.06 5.77
CA LEU A 476 -21.66 16.55 6.94
C LEU A 476 -20.78 15.55 7.73
N PRO A 477 -19.77 15.98 8.50
CA PRO A 477 -18.89 15.07 9.24
C PRO A 477 -19.64 14.11 10.19
N GLU A 478 -20.83 14.49 10.66
CA GLU A 478 -21.70 13.67 11.50
C GLU A 478 -22.18 12.38 10.82
N VAL A 479 -22.12 12.27 9.48
CA VAL A 479 -22.48 11.05 8.75
C VAL A 479 -21.34 10.04 8.62
N ILE A 480 -20.12 10.38 9.07
CA ILE A 480 -18.95 9.49 8.97
C ILE A 480 -19.19 8.13 9.66
N PRO A 481 -19.75 8.04 10.88
CA PRO A 481 -20.05 6.75 11.51
C PRO A 481 -21.02 5.90 10.69
N GLU A 482 -22.01 6.52 10.05
CA GLU A 482 -22.99 5.84 9.18
C GLU A 482 -22.34 5.37 7.88
N ALA A 483 -21.51 6.21 7.25
CA ALA A 483 -20.73 5.86 6.07
C ALA A 483 -19.76 4.68 6.36
N PHE A 484 -19.15 4.67 7.55
CA PHE A 484 -18.29 3.58 7.99
C PHE A 484 -19.09 2.28 8.22
N ALA A 485 -20.26 2.37 8.86
CA ALA A 485 -21.14 1.21 9.04
C ALA A 485 -21.57 0.60 7.70
N ALA A 486 -21.95 1.43 6.72
CA ALA A 486 -22.25 0.98 5.36
C ALA A 486 -21.04 0.32 4.70
N THR A 487 -19.85 0.96 4.79
CA THR A 487 -18.59 0.42 4.27
C THR A 487 -18.26 -0.96 4.85
N ARG A 488 -18.45 -1.14 6.16
CA ARG A 488 -18.19 -2.40 6.85
C ARG A 488 -19.16 -3.51 6.42
N ALA A 489 -20.40 -3.17 6.09
CA ALA A 489 -21.43 -4.13 5.68
C ALA A 489 -21.17 -4.72 4.28
N ILE A 490 -20.47 -3.97 3.40
CA ILE A 490 -20.16 -4.39 2.02
C ILE A 490 -19.55 -5.80 1.99
N GLN A 491 -20.18 -6.69 1.22
CA GLN A 491 -19.76 -8.10 1.09
C GLN A 491 -18.54 -8.29 0.18
N SER A 492 -18.43 -7.51 -0.89
CA SER A 492 -17.29 -7.56 -1.82
C SER A 492 -16.05 -6.96 -1.17
N ASP A 493 -15.00 -7.77 -1.01
CA ASP A 493 -13.70 -7.34 -0.46
C ASP A 493 -13.10 -6.15 -1.23
N HIS A 494 -13.20 -6.18 -2.56
CA HIS A 494 -12.69 -5.12 -3.43
C HIS A 494 -13.46 -3.80 -3.23
N ALA A 495 -14.80 -3.87 -3.19
CA ALA A 495 -15.63 -2.69 -2.97
C ALA A 495 -15.45 -2.15 -1.55
N ARG A 496 -15.36 -3.03 -0.54
CA ARG A 496 -15.09 -2.67 0.85
C ARG A 496 -13.74 -1.99 1.01
N ALA A 497 -12.69 -2.50 0.36
CA ALA A 497 -11.37 -1.87 0.35
C ALA A 497 -11.42 -0.47 -0.28
N SER A 498 -12.09 -0.34 -1.42
CA SER A 498 -12.21 0.92 -2.15
C SER A 498 -12.96 1.98 -1.34
N ALA A 499 -14.09 1.60 -0.74
CA ALA A 499 -14.87 2.47 0.15
C ALA A 499 -14.07 2.85 1.41
N LEU A 500 -13.36 1.89 2.03
CA LEU A 500 -12.53 2.17 3.20
C LEU A 500 -11.36 3.10 2.87
N SER A 501 -10.72 2.94 1.71
CA SER A 501 -9.67 3.84 1.22
C SER A 501 -10.20 5.26 0.97
N ALA A 502 -11.41 5.39 0.42
CA ALA A 502 -12.05 6.68 0.18
C ALA A 502 -12.50 7.37 1.48
N LEU A 503 -12.93 6.59 2.48
CA LEU A 503 -13.35 7.10 3.78
C LEU A 503 -12.17 7.43 4.70
N ALA A 504 -11.04 6.74 4.56
CA ALA A 504 -9.88 6.89 5.44
C ALA A 504 -9.47 8.36 5.71
N PRO A 505 -9.35 9.26 4.70
CA PRO A 505 -8.99 10.66 4.94
C PRO A 505 -9.98 11.48 5.79
N LYS A 506 -11.18 10.95 6.00
CA LYS A 506 -12.27 11.60 6.76
C LYS A 506 -12.49 10.93 8.12
N LEU A 507 -11.89 9.77 8.39
CA LEU A 507 -12.14 9.03 9.63
C LEU A 507 -11.60 9.81 10.84
N PRO A 508 -12.41 10.01 11.89
CA PRO A 508 -11.94 10.54 13.15
C PRO A 508 -11.11 9.49 13.90
N PRO A 509 -10.18 9.90 14.79
CA PRO A 509 -9.24 8.99 15.46
C PRO A 509 -9.89 7.82 16.23
N ASP A 510 -11.08 8.03 16.78
CA ASP A 510 -11.87 7.04 17.53
C ASP A 510 -12.37 5.87 16.67
N LEU A 511 -12.54 6.07 15.35
CA LEU A 511 -12.96 5.01 14.41
C LEU A 511 -11.79 4.28 13.74
N LEU A 512 -10.56 4.78 13.87
CA LEU A 512 -9.38 4.13 13.27
C LEU A 512 -9.13 2.68 13.76
N PRO A 513 -9.28 2.33 15.06
CA PRO A 513 -9.11 0.96 15.50
C PRO A 513 -10.07 0.00 14.80
N GLU A 514 -11.34 0.39 14.66
CA GLU A 514 -12.35 -0.42 13.96
C GLU A 514 -12.06 -0.49 12.46
N ALA A 515 -11.66 0.61 11.84
CA ALA A 515 -11.25 0.62 10.43
C ALA A 515 -10.07 -0.32 10.16
N LEU A 516 -9.10 -0.41 11.07
CA LEU A 516 -8.00 -1.38 11.00
C LEU A 516 -8.49 -2.82 11.17
N VAL A 517 -9.48 -3.09 12.03
CA VAL A 517 -10.14 -4.41 12.08
C VAL A 517 -10.80 -4.73 10.74
N THR A 518 -11.55 -3.80 10.16
CA THR A 518 -12.21 -4.00 8.87
C THR A 518 -11.21 -4.24 7.74
N ALA A 519 -10.13 -3.45 7.67
CA ALA A 519 -9.07 -3.64 6.67
C ALA A 519 -8.42 -5.02 6.80
N ARG A 520 -8.09 -5.45 8.03
CA ARG A 520 -7.51 -6.78 8.29
C ARG A 520 -8.45 -7.94 7.92
N GLY A 521 -9.77 -7.73 7.98
CA GLY A 521 -10.79 -8.71 7.59
C GLY A 521 -10.94 -8.89 6.08
N ILE A 522 -10.32 -8.05 5.25
CA ILE A 522 -10.35 -8.17 3.79
C ILE A 522 -9.49 -9.36 3.36
N ARG A 523 -10.07 -10.31 2.62
CA ARG A 523 -9.41 -11.58 2.28
C ARG A 523 -8.31 -11.42 1.23
N PHE A 524 -8.59 -10.68 0.16
CA PHE A 524 -7.63 -10.47 -0.92
C PHE A 524 -6.53 -9.51 -0.49
N GLU A 525 -5.27 -9.95 -0.60
CA GLU A 525 -4.09 -9.20 -0.13
C GLU A 525 -3.95 -7.83 -0.78
N ARG A 526 -4.25 -7.70 -2.08
CA ARG A 526 -4.10 -6.45 -2.83
C ARG A 526 -5.11 -5.40 -2.36
N ASP A 527 -6.34 -5.84 -2.13
CA ASP A 527 -7.43 -4.99 -1.64
C ASP A 527 -7.16 -4.59 -0.18
N ARG A 528 -6.71 -5.53 0.66
CA ARG A 528 -6.28 -5.26 2.04
C ARG A 528 -5.14 -4.25 2.10
N ALA A 529 -4.10 -4.42 1.29
CA ALA A 529 -2.97 -3.51 1.21
C ALA A 529 -3.40 -2.10 0.78
N SER A 530 -4.32 -1.97 -0.18
CA SER A 530 -4.88 -0.67 -0.59
C SER A 530 -5.52 0.07 0.58
N ALA A 531 -6.39 -0.62 1.34
CA ALA A 531 -7.03 -0.04 2.52
C ALA A 531 -6.01 0.33 3.61
N LEU A 532 -5.01 -0.53 3.85
CA LEU A 532 -3.94 -0.27 4.83
C LEU A 532 -3.04 0.91 4.45
N ILE A 533 -2.78 1.13 3.15
CA ILE A 533 -2.04 2.33 2.68
C ILE A 533 -2.82 3.60 3.05
N ALA A 534 -4.13 3.61 2.77
CA ALA A 534 -4.97 4.77 3.01
C ALA A 534 -5.09 5.08 4.52
N LEU A 535 -5.33 4.05 5.35
CA LEU A 535 -5.38 4.18 6.81
C LEU A 535 -4.02 4.54 7.39
N GLY A 536 -2.94 3.92 6.92
CA GLY A 536 -1.56 4.19 7.34
C GLY A 536 -1.14 5.64 7.06
N SER A 537 -1.65 6.26 6.01
CA SER A 537 -1.44 7.68 5.69
C SER A 537 -2.12 8.63 6.70
N GLN A 538 -3.22 8.22 7.34
CA GLN A 538 -3.83 8.99 8.42
C GLN A 538 -3.15 8.73 9.75
N MET A 539 -2.86 7.46 10.04
CA MET A 539 -2.14 7.05 11.23
C MET A 539 -0.79 7.78 11.36
N SER A 540 -0.06 7.96 10.26
CA SER A 540 1.24 8.67 10.26
C SER A 540 1.16 10.14 10.67
N LYS A 541 -0.03 10.73 10.73
CA LYS A 541 -0.27 12.13 11.17
C LYS A 541 -0.65 12.23 12.65
N MET A 542 -0.90 11.10 13.31
CA MET A 542 -1.29 11.06 14.73
C MET A 542 -0.09 11.30 15.66
N GLN A 543 -0.37 11.61 16.92
CA GLN A 543 0.68 11.66 17.94
C GLN A 543 1.21 10.25 18.23
N THR A 544 2.51 10.16 18.53
CA THR A 544 3.20 8.88 18.75
C THR A 544 2.54 8.00 19.82
N GLY A 545 2.03 8.60 20.91
CA GLY A 545 1.37 7.87 22.01
C GLY A 545 0.07 7.16 21.60
N GLU A 546 -0.65 7.70 20.62
CA GLU A 546 -1.87 7.07 20.08
C GLU A 546 -1.55 6.12 18.92
N LEU A 547 -0.51 6.46 18.14
CA LEU A 547 -0.07 5.69 16.97
C LEU A 547 0.58 4.35 17.36
N LEU A 548 1.42 4.34 18.39
CA LEU A 548 2.23 3.17 18.76
C LEU A 548 1.37 1.95 19.16
N PRO A 549 0.32 2.06 19.99
CA PRO A 549 -0.55 0.92 20.31
C PRO A 549 -1.31 0.37 19.10
N LEU A 550 -1.77 1.27 18.19
CA LEU A 550 -2.44 0.86 16.96
C LEU A 550 -1.49 0.12 16.03
N TRP A 551 -0.26 0.62 15.90
CA TRP A 551 0.81 -0.02 15.14
C TRP A 551 1.11 -1.42 15.69
N GLN A 552 1.40 -1.54 16.98
CA GLN A 552 1.74 -2.82 17.61
C GLN A 552 0.61 -3.84 17.45
N ASN A 553 -0.65 -3.46 17.74
CA ASN A 553 -1.80 -4.35 17.57
C ASN A 553 -1.95 -4.83 16.12
N THR A 554 -1.78 -3.91 15.17
CA THR A 554 -1.87 -4.20 13.73
C THR A 554 -0.77 -5.14 13.30
N LEU A 555 0.48 -4.87 13.69
CA LEU A 555 1.65 -5.69 13.34
C LEU A 555 1.56 -7.10 13.94
N HIS A 556 1.18 -7.21 15.23
CA HIS A 556 0.92 -8.50 15.88
C HIS A 556 -0.10 -9.31 15.11
N SER A 557 -1.25 -8.72 14.79
CA SER A 557 -2.33 -9.40 14.09
C SER A 557 -1.93 -9.84 12.68
N LEU A 558 -1.23 -8.98 11.94
CA LEU A 558 -0.76 -9.29 10.59
C LEU A 558 0.31 -10.40 10.59
N SER A 559 1.15 -10.48 11.62
CA SER A 559 2.24 -11.48 11.69
C SER A 559 1.76 -12.94 11.70
N PHE A 560 0.51 -13.17 12.10
CA PHE A 560 -0.11 -14.50 12.07
C PHE A 560 -0.56 -14.93 10.68
N GLN A 561 -0.56 -14.02 9.70
CA GLN A 561 -0.86 -14.36 8.30
C GLN A 561 0.32 -15.09 7.66
N PRO A 562 0.08 -15.92 6.62
CA PRO A 562 1.16 -16.52 5.84
C PRO A 562 2.13 -15.45 5.32
N HIS A 563 3.41 -15.79 5.22
CA HIS A 563 4.47 -14.86 4.82
C HIS A 563 4.16 -14.12 3.51
N ARG A 564 3.61 -14.85 2.51
CA ARG A 564 3.20 -14.27 1.22
C ARG A 564 2.19 -13.13 1.38
N ASP A 565 1.26 -13.27 2.33
CA ASP A 565 0.17 -12.33 2.56
C ASP A 565 0.63 -11.20 3.50
N PHE A 566 1.59 -11.47 4.40
CA PHE A 566 2.12 -10.53 5.38
C PHE A 566 2.98 -9.42 4.75
N VAL A 567 3.92 -9.77 3.86
CA VAL A 567 4.89 -8.80 3.31
C VAL A 567 4.21 -7.62 2.59
N PRO A 568 3.21 -7.82 1.70
CA PRO A 568 2.50 -6.71 1.08
C PRO A 568 1.82 -5.76 2.09
N ASN A 569 1.27 -6.31 3.19
CA ASN A 569 0.61 -5.51 4.23
C ASN A 569 1.62 -4.74 5.09
N LEU A 570 2.80 -5.32 5.35
CA LEU A 570 3.88 -4.63 6.04
C LEU A 570 4.37 -3.44 5.21
N LEU A 571 4.54 -3.63 3.89
CA LEU A 571 4.93 -2.57 2.97
C LEU A 571 3.85 -1.49 2.82
N ALA A 572 2.57 -1.88 2.85
CA ALA A 572 1.44 -0.95 2.86
C ALA A 572 1.50 0.04 4.05
N LEU A 573 2.11 -0.36 5.17
CA LEU A 573 2.27 0.44 6.38
C LEU A 573 3.62 1.19 6.45
N ALA A 574 4.35 1.32 5.33
CA ALA A 574 5.63 2.02 5.30
C ALA A 574 5.57 3.48 5.82
N SER A 575 4.43 4.16 5.63
CA SER A 575 4.20 5.51 6.18
C SER A 575 4.20 5.52 7.70
N VAL A 576 3.63 4.49 8.34
CA VAL A 576 3.60 4.32 9.81
C VAL A 576 4.99 3.97 10.33
N ILE A 577 5.70 3.06 9.65
CA ILE A 577 7.09 2.71 9.98
C ILE A 577 7.98 3.97 9.94
N CYS A 578 7.83 4.79 8.90
CA CYS A 578 8.57 6.04 8.77
C CYS A 578 8.17 7.09 9.82
N ALA A 579 6.90 7.15 10.23
CA ALA A 579 6.44 8.08 11.26
C ALA A 579 6.99 7.71 12.66
N LEU A 580 7.05 6.42 12.99
CA LEU A 580 7.52 5.95 14.29
C LEU A 580 9.04 5.82 14.40
N GLY A 581 9.72 5.31 13.36
CA GLY A 581 11.16 5.00 13.39
C GLY A 581 12.02 5.78 12.38
N GLY A 582 11.41 6.67 11.59
CA GLY A 582 12.11 7.43 10.56
C GLY A 582 12.47 6.62 9.30
N ARG A 583 13.06 7.30 8.30
CA ARG A 583 13.45 6.67 7.02
C ARG A 583 14.47 5.55 7.16
N ALA A 584 15.35 5.65 8.16
CA ALA A 584 16.35 4.63 8.44
C ALA A 584 15.73 3.32 8.96
N ALA A 585 14.63 3.39 9.73
CA ALA A 585 13.89 2.18 10.11
C ALA A 585 13.32 1.46 8.89
N VAL A 586 12.80 2.18 7.89
CA VAL A 586 12.32 1.57 6.63
C VAL A 586 13.45 0.80 5.93
N ALA A 587 14.67 1.35 5.89
CA ALA A 587 15.82 0.66 5.31
C ALA A 587 16.20 -0.60 6.09
N GLU A 588 16.19 -0.55 7.43
CA GLU A 588 16.42 -1.73 8.28
C GLU A 588 15.35 -2.81 8.11
N VAL A 589 14.10 -2.43 7.85
CA VAL A 589 13.02 -3.38 7.51
C VAL A 589 13.27 -4.08 6.18
N VAL A 590 13.79 -3.38 5.17
CA VAL A 590 14.19 -3.98 3.90
C VAL A 590 15.34 -4.98 4.09
N ILE A 591 16.31 -4.66 4.94
CA ILE A 591 17.38 -5.60 5.31
C ILE A 591 16.78 -6.82 6.03
N ALA A 592 15.84 -6.61 6.96
CA ALA A 592 15.16 -7.71 7.65
C ALA A 592 14.39 -8.63 6.68
N LEU A 593 13.72 -8.07 5.66
CA LEU A 593 13.06 -8.85 4.61
C LEU A 593 14.06 -9.75 3.86
N GLN A 594 15.22 -9.20 3.49
CA GLN A 594 16.28 -9.94 2.80
C GLN A 594 16.92 -11.02 3.69
N ASP A 595 17.15 -10.70 4.96
CA ASP A 595 17.68 -11.64 5.95
C ASP A 595 16.71 -12.81 6.15
N VAL A 596 15.44 -12.54 6.43
CA VAL A 596 14.42 -13.58 6.70
C VAL A 596 14.19 -14.46 5.48
N GLY A 597 14.10 -13.87 4.27
CA GLY A 597 13.98 -14.64 3.04
C GLY A 597 15.22 -15.49 2.72
N ARG A 598 16.41 -15.07 3.17
CA ARG A 598 17.64 -15.89 3.06
C ARG A 598 17.67 -17.01 4.10
N TRP A 599 17.22 -16.73 5.33
CA TRP A 599 17.27 -17.65 6.45
C TRP A 599 16.34 -18.86 6.31
N TRP A 600 15.19 -18.65 5.67
CA TRP A 600 14.17 -19.67 5.39
C TRP A 600 13.71 -19.55 3.93
N PRO A 601 14.51 -20.10 2.99
CA PRO A 601 14.25 -19.99 1.55
C PRO A 601 13.05 -20.80 1.07
#